data_AF-A0A800C6S4-F1
#
_entry.id   AF-A0A800C6S4-F1
#
_cell.length_a   1.000
_cell.length_b   1.000
_cell.length_c   1.000
_cell.angle_alpha   90.00
_cell.angle_beta   90.00
_cell.angle_gamma   90.00
#
_symmetry.space_group_name_H-M   'P 1'
#
loop_
_entity.id
_entity.type
_entity.pdbx_description
1 polymer ?
#
loop_
_entity_poly.entity_id
_entity_poly.type
_entity_poly.pdbx_seq_one_letter_code
_entity_poly.pdbx_strand_id
1 'polypeptide(L)'
;MKKISIVLFASLLFSLSHAEERTAEQLVASKQKADMTYRQLMEIMGGASAMIHEGIIRENKQMVREGADIILNHPAPKHKPWTIMKEPDQEGFKNSLLTFDKILDTHAGHAADEAGKGNWLDASKAAHELTTSCITCHAMWKYKAK
;
A
#
# COMPACT_ATOMS: atom_id res chain seq x y z
N MET A 1 -59.40 12.35 -29.86
CA MET A 1 -58.86 11.56 -28.72
C MET A 1 -58.53 10.17 -29.26
N LYS A 2 -57.36 9.55 -29.18
CA LYS A 2 -56.05 9.78 -28.55
C LYS A 2 -55.00 9.26 -29.55
N LYS A 3 -53.92 10.00 -29.79
CA LYS A 3 -52.75 9.49 -30.54
C LYS A 3 -51.87 8.73 -29.54
N ILE A 4 -51.62 7.45 -29.81
CA ILE A 4 -50.64 6.65 -29.08
C ILE A 4 -49.32 6.79 -29.85
N SER A 5 -48.35 7.46 -29.25
CA SER A 5 -46.97 7.49 -29.73
C SER A 5 -46.10 7.02 -28.57
N ILE A 6 -45.65 5.77 -28.65
CA ILE A 6 -44.59 5.21 -27.82
C ILE A 6 -43.61 4.58 -28.80
N VAL A 7 -42.48 5.24 -29.02
CA VAL A 7 -41.22 4.57 -29.36
C VAL A 7 -40.11 5.34 -28.66
N LEU A 8 -39.65 4.77 -27.54
CA LEU A 8 -38.35 5.04 -26.93
C LEU A 8 -37.26 4.59 -27.91
N PHE A 9 -36.22 5.39 -28.11
CA PHE A 9 -34.90 4.83 -28.40
C PHE A 9 -33.84 5.53 -27.54
N ALA A 10 -33.16 4.71 -26.77
CA ALA A 10 -32.34 5.06 -25.62
C ALA A 10 -31.03 5.72 -26.04
N SER A 11 -30.72 6.86 -25.42
CA SER A 11 -29.38 7.43 -25.37
C SER A 11 -28.50 6.51 -24.51
N LEU A 12 -27.70 5.69 -25.18
CA LEU A 12 -26.57 4.98 -24.58
C LEU A 12 -25.54 6.00 -24.08
N LEU A 13 -25.69 6.41 -22.82
CA LEU A 13 -24.63 7.07 -22.06
C LEU A 13 -23.57 6.01 -21.77
N PHE A 14 -22.54 5.96 -22.61
CA PHE A 14 -21.26 5.34 -22.26
C PHE A 14 -20.69 6.11 -21.06
N SER A 15 -20.99 5.62 -19.86
CA SER A 15 -20.28 6.00 -18.65
C SER A 15 -18.89 5.38 -18.76
N LEU A 16 -17.96 6.11 -19.38
CA LEU A 16 -16.53 5.86 -19.22
C LEU A 16 -16.24 5.99 -17.73
N SER A 17 -16.27 4.86 -17.03
CA SER A 17 -15.77 4.73 -15.67
C SER A 17 -14.26 4.93 -15.73
N HIS A 18 -13.82 6.17 -15.85
CA HIS A 18 -12.46 6.52 -15.48
C HIS A 18 -12.40 6.31 -13.97
N ALA A 19 -11.88 5.15 -13.56
CA ALA A 19 -11.38 5.00 -12.20
C ALA A 19 -10.40 6.16 -12.00
N GLU A 20 -10.77 7.12 -11.17
CA GLU A 20 -9.91 8.27 -10.87
C GLU A 20 -8.61 7.72 -10.29
N GLU A 21 -7.52 7.79 -11.07
CA GLU A 21 -6.20 7.35 -10.63
C GLU A 21 -5.80 8.22 -9.44
N ARG A 22 -5.76 7.59 -8.27
CA ARG A 22 -5.45 8.28 -7.03
C ARG A 22 -4.00 8.78 -7.05
N THR A 23 -3.78 10.07 -6.82
CA THR A 23 -2.45 10.68 -6.81
C THR A 23 -1.70 10.41 -5.50
N ALA A 24 -0.36 10.50 -5.52
CA ALA A 24 0.46 10.33 -4.32
C ALA A 24 0.13 11.38 -3.24
N GLU A 25 -0.26 12.59 -3.66
CA GLU A 25 -0.80 13.63 -2.80
C GLU A 25 -2.08 13.17 -2.10
N GLN A 26 -3.06 12.63 -2.85
CA GLN A 26 -4.31 12.11 -2.30
C GLN A 26 -4.07 10.90 -1.39
N LEU A 27 -3.06 10.06 -1.68
CA LEU A 27 -2.66 8.96 -0.79
C LEU A 27 -2.12 9.50 0.54
N VAL A 28 -1.12 10.38 0.49
CA VAL A 28 -0.50 10.95 1.69
C VAL A 28 -1.49 11.80 2.51
N ALA A 29 -2.45 12.45 1.86
CA ALA A 29 -3.47 13.25 2.52
C ALA A 29 -4.53 12.44 3.26
N SER A 30 -4.78 11.17 2.89
CA SER A 30 -5.77 10.35 3.61
C SER A 30 -5.23 9.68 4.87
N LYS A 31 -3.90 9.60 5.02
CA LYS A 31 -3.28 8.94 6.17
C LYS A 31 -3.18 9.92 7.33
N GLN A 32 -3.30 9.41 8.56
CA GLN A 32 -3.05 10.21 9.75
C GLN A 32 -1.62 10.78 9.72
N LYS A 33 -1.45 12.03 10.14
CA LYS A 33 -0.14 12.68 10.18
C LYS A 33 0.59 12.33 11.47
N ALA A 34 1.88 12.02 11.35
CA ALA A 34 2.76 11.84 12.51
C ALA A 34 3.97 12.77 12.43
N ASP A 35 4.46 13.18 13.61
CA ASP A 35 5.70 13.97 13.73
C ASP A 35 6.92 13.06 13.59
N MET A 36 7.12 12.54 12.38
CA MET A 36 8.25 11.69 12.01
C MET A 36 8.73 12.00 10.59
N THR A 37 10.00 11.73 10.34
CA THR A 37 10.59 11.77 9.01
C THR A 37 10.21 10.52 8.21
N TYR A 38 10.35 10.57 6.88
CA TYR A 38 10.14 9.38 6.04
C TYR A 38 11.13 8.25 6.39
N ARG A 39 12.36 8.58 6.78
CA ARG A 39 13.35 7.59 7.25
C ARG A 39 12.85 6.84 8.48
N GLN A 40 12.37 7.57 9.49
CA GLN A 40 11.82 6.96 10.71
C GLN A 40 10.58 6.11 10.40
N LEU A 41 9.72 6.56 9.47
CA LEU A 41 8.62 5.71 9.00
C LEU A 41 9.14 4.41 8.39
N MET A 42 10.16 4.44 7.54
CA MET A 42 10.73 3.23 6.95
C MET A 42 11.39 2.31 7.99
N GLU A 43 11.96 2.85 9.07
CA GLU A 43 12.46 2.06 10.21
C GLU A 43 11.32 1.30 10.90
N ILE A 44 10.19 1.97 11.16
CA ILE A 44 8.98 1.35 11.72
C ILE A 44 8.45 0.26 10.78
N MET A 45 8.35 0.53 9.48
CA MET A 45 7.89 -0.43 8.48
C MET A 45 8.81 -1.67 8.40
N GLY A 46 10.12 -1.46 8.50
CA GLY A 46 11.10 -2.55 8.57
C GLY A 46 10.95 -3.40 9.83
N GLY A 47 10.74 -2.76 10.99
CA GLY A 47 10.46 -3.45 12.25
C GLY A 47 9.16 -4.27 12.19
N ALA A 48 8.11 -3.73 11.57
CA ALA A 48 6.85 -4.42 11.35
C ALA A 48 7.01 -5.67 10.47
N SER A 49 7.78 -5.57 9.38
CA SER A 49 8.12 -6.72 8.54
C SER A 49 8.89 -7.79 9.30
N ALA A 50 9.85 -7.40 10.15
CA ALA A 50 10.57 -8.35 11.00
C ALA A 50 9.66 -9.05 12.02
N MET A 51 8.73 -8.29 12.63
CA MET A 51 7.74 -8.82 13.57
C MET A 51 6.82 -9.86 12.91
N ILE A 52 6.40 -9.63 11.65
CA ILE A 52 5.63 -10.63 10.87
C ILE A 52 6.42 -11.93 10.74
N HIS A 53 7.68 -11.88 10.34
CA HIS A 53 8.52 -13.08 10.19
C HIS A 53 8.74 -13.80 11.52
N GLU A 54 9.04 -13.05 12.59
CA GLU A 54 9.18 -13.63 13.92
C GLU A 54 7.88 -14.31 14.38
N GLY A 55 6.74 -13.65 14.15
CA GLY A 55 5.42 -14.20 14.44
C GLY A 55 5.16 -15.52 13.69
N ILE A 56 5.52 -15.61 12.42
CA ILE A 56 5.38 -16.83 11.62
C ILE A 56 6.26 -17.96 12.17
N ILE A 57 7.54 -17.70 12.45
CA ILE A 57 8.48 -18.71 12.98
C ILE A 57 8.00 -19.27 14.33
N ARG A 58 7.36 -18.43 15.13
CA ARG A 58 6.83 -18.79 16.46
C ARG A 58 5.40 -19.30 16.42
N GLU A 59 4.78 -19.37 15.26
CA GLU A 59 3.35 -19.66 15.10
C GLU A 59 2.44 -18.75 15.97
N ASN A 60 2.87 -17.50 16.18
CA ASN A 60 2.18 -16.50 16.98
C ASN A 60 1.31 -15.61 16.10
N LYS A 61 0.02 -15.96 15.99
CA LYS A 61 -0.97 -15.24 15.18
C LYS A 61 -1.09 -13.76 15.54
N GLN A 62 -1.08 -13.45 16.83
CA GLN A 62 -1.23 -12.08 17.32
C GLN A 62 -0.04 -11.22 16.88
N MET A 63 1.18 -11.74 16.99
CA MET A 63 2.39 -11.04 16.56
C MET A 63 2.41 -10.77 15.05
N VAL A 64 1.98 -11.75 14.24
CA VAL A 64 1.83 -11.53 12.78
C VAL A 64 0.80 -10.43 12.51
N ARG A 65 -0.34 -10.47 13.20
CA ARG A 65 -1.41 -9.49 13.03
C ARG A 65 -0.96 -8.08 13.42
N GLU A 66 -0.26 -7.92 14.54
CA GLU A 66 0.27 -6.62 14.99
C GLU A 66 1.28 -6.05 14.00
N GLY A 67 2.21 -6.87 13.51
CA GLY A 67 3.15 -6.44 12.47
C GLY A 67 2.43 -6.02 11.18
N ALA A 68 1.43 -6.78 10.74
CA ALA A 68 0.63 -6.42 9.56
C ALA A 68 -0.18 -5.14 9.76
N ASP A 69 -0.79 -4.96 10.93
CA ASP A 69 -1.59 -3.76 11.23
C ASP A 69 -0.75 -2.48 11.25
N ILE A 70 0.54 -2.56 11.64
CA ILE A 70 1.46 -1.41 11.54
C ILE A 70 1.64 -1.01 10.06
N ILE A 71 1.79 -1.97 9.16
CA ILE A 71 1.95 -1.71 7.72
C ILE A 71 0.65 -1.14 7.16
N LEU A 72 -0.48 -1.82 7.38
CA LEU A 72 -1.78 -1.43 6.83
C LEU A 72 -2.24 -0.05 7.29
N ASN A 73 -1.91 0.33 8.53
CA ASN A 73 -2.41 1.54 9.17
C ASN A 73 -1.32 2.58 9.42
N HIS A 74 -0.19 2.49 8.72
CA HIS A 74 0.93 3.40 8.95
C HIS A 74 0.51 4.88 8.73
N PRO A 75 1.03 5.83 9.53
CA PRO A 75 0.77 7.25 9.30
C PRO A 75 1.55 7.77 8.09
N ALA A 76 1.16 8.95 7.60
CA ALA A 76 2.02 9.74 6.74
C ALA A 76 3.05 10.52 7.56
N PRO A 77 4.29 10.67 7.07
CA PRO A 77 5.30 11.48 7.75
C PRO A 77 4.97 12.97 7.68
N LYS A 78 5.69 13.75 8.50
CA LYS A 78 5.51 15.21 8.64
C LYS A 78 5.63 15.93 7.30
N HIS A 79 6.62 15.55 6.50
CA HIS A 79 6.87 16.10 5.17
C HIS A 79 6.44 15.12 4.08
N LYS A 80 6.15 15.66 2.89
CA LYS A 80 5.81 14.84 1.71
C LYS A 80 6.95 13.85 1.41
N PRO A 81 6.70 12.53 1.30
CA PRO A 81 7.76 11.52 1.14
C PRO A 81 8.72 11.80 -0.01
N TRP A 82 8.23 12.27 -1.15
CA TRP A 82 9.05 12.57 -2.33
C TRP A 82 10.01 13.74 -2.16
N THR A 83 9.89 14.52 -1.09
CA THR A 83 10.83 15.62 -0.83
C THR A 83 12.23 15.14 -0.48
N ILE A 84 12.43 13.85 -0.18
CA ILE A 84 13.77 13.23 -0.04
C ILE A 84 14.46 13.01 -1.40
N MET A 85 13.75 13.17 -2.52
CA MET A 85 14.31 13.02 -3.86
C MET A 85 14.73 14.37 -4.44
N LYS A 86 15.62 14.33 -5.44
CA LYS A 86 15.87 15.46 -6.35
C LYS A 86 14.67 15.65 -7.27
N GLU A 87 14.41 16.87 -7.72
CA GLU A 87 13.22 17.22 -8.52
C GLU A 87 12.96 16.28 -9.73
N PRO A 88 13.98 15.90 -10.54
CA PRO A 88 13.75 15.02 -11.68
C PRO A 88 13.25 13.61 -11.31
N ASP A 89 13.50 13.16 -10.08
CA ASP A 89 13.13 11.82 -9.61
C ASP A 89 11.80 11.82 -8.82
N GLN A 90 11.23 12.98 -8.47
CA GLN A 90 10.06 13.06 -7.58
C GLN A 90 8.82 12.38 -8.16
N GLU A 91 8.50 12.61 -9.45
CA GLU A 91 7.32 12.03 -10.08
C GLU A 91 7.41 10.50 -10.19
N GLY A 92 8.59 9.98 -10.58
CA GLY A 92 8.81 8.54 -10.60
C GLY A 92 8.69 7.91 -9.20
N PHE A 93 9.16 8.61 -8.17
CA PHE A 93 9.03 8.15 -6.79
C PHE A 93 7.58 8.21 -6.31
N LYS A 94 6.80 9.24 -6.67
CA LYS A 94 5.36 9.31 -6.37
C LYS A 94 4.59 8.12 -6.95
N ASN A 95 4.86 7.76 -8.20
CA ASN A 95 4.23 6.59 -8.82
C ASN A 95 4.61 5.31 -8.08
N SER A 96 5.88 5.20 -7.67
CA SER A 96 6.33 4.07 -6.85
C SER A 96 5.61 4.01 -5.50
N LEU A 97 5.40 5.15 -4.82
CA LEU A 97 4.66 5.18 -3.55
C LEU A 97 3.24 4.63 -3.73
N LEU A 98 2.53 5.00 -4.79
CA LEU A 98 1.19 4.50 -5.07
C LEU A 98 1.19 2.99 -5.32
N THR A 99 2.14 2.50 -6.13
CA THR A 99 2.25 1.08 -6.44
C THR A 99 2.62 0.27 -5.20
N PHE A 100 3.65 0.69 -4.47
CA PHE A 100 4.16 -0.06 -3.34
C PHE A 100 3.21 0.00 -2.13
N ASP A 101 2.48 1.10 -1.88
CA ASP A 101 1.46 1.14 -0.82
C ASP A 101 0.46 -0.01 -0.96
N LYS A 102 -0.09 -0.21 -2.17
CA LYS A 102 -1.02 -1.32 -2.45
C LYS A 102 -0.38 -2.70 -2.32
N ILE A 103 0.86 -2.86 -2.81
CA ILE A 103 1.57 -4.15 -2.77
C ILE A 103 1.89 -4.54 -1.33
N LEU A 104 2.37 -3.58 -0.52
CA LEU A 104 2.69 -3.81 0.88
C LEU A 104 1.43 -4.17 1.67
N ASP A 105 0.32 -3.44 1.46
CA ASP A 105 -0.98 -3.76 2.08
C ASP A 105 -1.44 -5.17 1.73
N THR A 106 -1.34 -5.54 0.46
CA THR A 106 -1.76 -6.87 -0.03
C THR A 106 -0.99 -7.98 0.65
N HIS A 107 0.35 -7.90 0.68
CA HIS A 107 1.17 -8.97 1.24
C HIS A 107 1.16 -9.01 2.76
N ALA A 108 1.11 -7.86 3.44
CA ALA A 108 0.98 -7.81 4.90
C ALA A 108 -0.38 -8.35 5.35
N GLY A 109 -1.47 -7.93 4.70
CA GLY A 109 -2.81 -8.45 4.97
C GLY A 109 -2.90 -9.95 4.72
N HIS A 110 -2.37 -10.44 3.59
CA HIS A 110 -2.37 -11.87 3.27
C HIS A 110 -1.56 -12.70 4.28
N ALA A 111 -0.41 -12.21 4.74
CA ALA A 111 0.36 -12.87 5.78
C ALA A 111 -0.44 -13.02 7.09
N ALA A 112 -1.15 -11.95 7.51
CA ALA A 112 -2.01 -12.00 8.69
C ALA A 112 -3.22 -12.93 8.52
N ASP A 113 -3.86 -12.92 7.36
CA ASP A 113 -5.03 -13.76 7.07
C ASP A 113 -4.66 -15.25 7.09
N GLU A 114 -3.55 -15.63 6.45
CA GLU A 114 -3.09 -17.03 6.44
C GLU A 114 -2.58 -17.49 7.80
N ALA A 115 -1.85 -16.63 8.53
CA ALA A 115 -1.47 -16.91 9.92
C ALA A 115 -2.71 -17.10 10.81
N GLY A 116 -3.75 -16.28 10.63
CA GLY A 116 -5.04 -16.42 11.32
C GLY A 116 -5.65 -17.81 11.14
N LYS A 117 -5.55 -18.37 9.94
CA LYS A 117 -6.00 -19.73 9.58
C LYS A 117 -5.06 -20.84 10.07
N GLY A 118 -3.86 -20.50 10.52
CA GLY A 118 -2.80 -21.48 10.85
C GLY A 118 -2.06 -22.01 9.62
N ASN A 119 -2.22 -21.36 8.46
CA ASN A 119 -1.57 -21.73 7.21
C ASN A 119 -0.16 -21.13 7.15
N TRP A 120 0.73 -21.58 8.04
CA TRP A 120 2.05 -20.96 8.25
C TRP A 120 2.92 -20.92 7.01
N LEU A 121 2.83 -21.93 6.13
CA LEU A 121 3.58 -21.94 4.87
C LEU A 121 3.12 -20.82 3.93
N ASP A 122 1.82 -20.58 3.80
CA ASP A 122 1.31 -19.53 2.93
C ASP A 122 1.48 -18.14 3.56
N ALA A 123 1.40 -18.03 4.89
CA ALA A 123 1.80 -16.83 5.61
C ALA A 123 3.28 -16.49 5.36
N SER A 124 4.17 -17.49 5.39
CA SER A 124 5.59 -17.33 5.10
C SER A 124 5.85 -16.88 3.67
N LYS A 125 5.14 -17.42 2.67
CA LYS A 125 5.24 -16.96 1.28
C LYS A 125 4.82 -15.50 1.15
N ALA A 126 3.68 -15.12 1.73
CA ALA A 126 3.21 -13.73 1.72
C ALA A 126 4.21 -12.77 2.39
N ALA A 127 4.78 -13.15 3.53
CA ALA A 127 5.82 -12.36 4.21
C ALA A 127 7.12 -12.23 3.39
N HIS A 128 7.47 -13.24 2.59
CA HIS A 128 8.59 -13.16 1.66
C HIS A 128 8.30 -12.19 0.51
N GLU A 129 7.10 -12.23 -0.07
CA GLU A 129 6.68 -11.27 -1.10
C GLU A 129 6.66 -9.83 -0.59
N LEU A 130 6.21 -9.62 0.66
CA LEU A 130 6.31 -8.34 1.35
C LEU A 130 7.77 -7.86 1.42
N THR A 131 8.68 -8.76 1.81
CA THR A 131 10.12 -8.45 1.94
C THR A 131 10.75 -8.11 0.59
N THR A 132 10.44 -8.89 -0.44
CA THR A 132 10.89 -8.65 -1.82
C THR A 132 10.40 -7.30 -2.33
N SER A 133 9.17 -6.90 -1.98
CA SER A 133 8.60 -5.61 -2.35
C SER A 133 9.35 -4.44 -1.70
N CYS A 134 9.67 -4.54 -0.41
CA CYS A 134 10.52 -3.57 0.30
C CYS A 134 11.89 -3.42 -0.39
N ILE A 135 12.55 -4.55 -0.69
CA ILE A 135 13.86 -4.56 -1.33
C ILE A 135 13.81 -3.96 -2.74
N THR A 136 12.75 -4.24 -3.50
CA THR A 136 12.58 -3.74 -4.86
C THR A 136 12.47 -2.22 -4.88
N CYS A 137 11.62 -1.64 -4.03
CA CYS A 137 11.52 -0.18 -3.90
C CYS A 137 12.87 0.44 -3.49
N HIS A 138 13.56 -0.18 -2.52
CA HIS A 138 14.88 0.29 -2.09
C HIS A 138 15.92 0.21 -3.22
N ALA A 139 15.94 -0.85 -4.02
CA ALA A 139 16.87 -0.99 -5.14
C ALA A 139 16.66 0.12 -6.19
N MET A 140 15.41 0.52 -6.43
CA MET A 140 15.08 1.59 -7.38
C MET A 140 15.48 2.99 -6.88
N TRP A 141 15.33 3.26 -5.58
CA TRP A 141 15.31 4.64 -5.07
C TRP A 141 16.35 4.99 -4.02
N LYS A 142 16.89 4.02 -3.26
CA LYS A 142 17.70 4.33 -2.07
C LYS A 142 18.95 5.16 -2.36
N TYR A 143 19.57 4.95 -3.52
CA TYR A 143 20.77 5.69 -3.95
C TYR A 143 20.46 7.00 -4.69
N LYS A 144 19.17 7.30 -4.93
CA LYS A 144 18.70 8.55 -5.53
C LYS A 144 18.18 9.56 -4.50
N ALA A 145 17.86 9.09 -3.29
CA ALA A 145 17.54 9.95 -2.17
C ALA A 145 18.73 10.88 -1.86
N LYS A 146 18.42 12.13 -1.54
CA LYS A 146 19.41 13.18 -1.19
C LYS A 146 19.68 13.24 0.31
#